data_AF-A0A397E717-F1
#
_entry.id   AF-A0A397E717-F1
#
_cell.length_a   1.000
_cell.length_b   1.000
_cell.length_c   1.000
_cell.angle_alpha   90.00
_cell.angle_beta   90.00
_cell.angle_gamma   90.00
#
_symmetry.space_group_name_H-M   'P 1'
#
loop_
_entity.id
_entity.type
_entity.pdbx_description
1 polymer ?
#
loop_
_entity_poly.entity_id
_entity_poly.type
_entity_poly.pdbx_seq_one_letter_code
_entity_poly.pdbx_strand_id
1 'polypeptide(L)'
;MNAALQCLSHTTALTVHFLTNAYQTDLNSDNVLGTGGKLATQYALLLKELWLGTASSVSPGPLKRAIGTFAPQFSGYQQHDAQELLAFLLDGLHEDVNR
;
A
#
# COMPACT_ATOMS: atom_id res chain seq x y z
N MET A 1 7.47 7.35 -6.09
CA MET A 1 6.96 6.15 -5.38
C MET A 1 7.72 5.85 -4.09
N ASN A 2 9.00 5.45 -4.15
CA ASN A 2 9.73 4.99 -2.95
C ASN A 2 9.73 5.99 -1.79
N ALA A 3 9.86 7.29 -2.07
CA ALA A 3 9.78 8.33 -1.03
C ALA A 3 8.44 8.30 -0.27
N ALA A 4 7.31 8.27 -0.98
CA ALA A 4 5.99 8.17 -0.36
C ALA A 4 5.83 6.88 0.46
N LEU A 5 6.32 5.75 -0.05
CA LEU A 5 6.27 4.47 0.66
C LEU A 5 7.10 4.49 1.95
N GLN A 6 8.28 5.13 1.93
CA GLN A 6 9.11 5.29 3.13
C GLN A 6 8.48 6.24 4.14
N CYS A 7 7.85 7.32 3.69
CA CYS A 7 7.10 8.21 4.59
C CYS A 7 5.95 7.45 5.27
N LEU A 8 5.15 6.71 4.50
CA LEU A 8 4.05 5.90 5.04
C LEU A 8 4.55 4.79 5.97
N SER A 9 5.64 4.09 5.63
CA SER A 9 6.20 3.01 6.45
C SER A 9 6.73 3.50 7.80
N HIS A 10 7.06 4.78 7.93
CA HIS A 10 7.48 5.40 9.18
C HIS A 10 6.32 6.08 9.93
N THR A 11 5.08 6.00 9.42
CA THR A 11 3.90 6.41 10.17
C THR A 11 3.52 5.30 11.16
N THR A 12 3.98 5.44 12.42
CA THR A 12 3.93 4.36 13.42
C THR A 12 2.56 3.71 13.58
N ALA A 13 1.48 4.49 13.66
CA ALA A 13 0.13 3.94 13.83
C ALA A 13 -0.29 3.03 12.66
N LEU A 14 -0.02 3.48 11.43
CA LEU A 14 -0.30 2.73 10.21
C LEU A 14 0.55 1.45 10.16
N THR A 15 1.85 1.58 10.41
CA THR A 15 2.79 0.46 10.35
C THR A 15 2.47 -0.61 11.38
N VAL A 16 2.18 -0.23 12.63
CA VAL A 16 1.78 -1.18 13.68
C VAL A 16 0.53 -1.93 13.25
N HIS A 17 -0.50 -1.23 12.76
CA HIS A 17 -1.76 -1.84 12.32
C HIS A 17 -1.55 -2.91 11.23
N PHE A 18 -0.67 -2.67 10.26
CA PHE A 18 -0.36 -3.64 9.22
C PHE A 18 0.56 -4.79 9.71
N LEU A 19 1.55 -4.50 10.55
CA LEU A 19 2.48 -5.52 11.06
C LEU A 19 1.80 -6.49 12.03
N THR A 20 0.82 -6.04 12.82
CA THR A 20 0.04 -6.91 13.71
C THR A 20 -1.08 -7.67 13.00
N ASN A 21 -1.22 -7.51 11.67
CA ASN A 21 -2.32 -8.04 10.86
C ASN A 21 -3.72 -7.54 11.26
N ALA A 22 -3.81 -6.43 12.01
CA ALA A 22 -5.11 -5.88 12.43
C ALA A 22 -5.99 -5.50 11.24
N TYR A 23 -5.38 -5.00 10.15
CA TYR A 23 -6.11 -4.66 8.91
C TYR A 23 -6.95 -5.81 8.33
N GLN A 24 -6.59 -7.08 8.59
CA GLN A 24 -7.30 -8.23 8.02
C GLN A 24 -8.73 -8.35 8.53
N THR A 25 -9.00 -7.93 9.78
CA THR A 25 -10.37 -7.94 10.32
C THR A 25 -11.23 -6.84 9.72
N ASP A 26 -10.59 -5.78 9.22
CA ASP A 26 -11.25 -4.58 8.73
C ASP A 26 -11.40 -4.59 7.20
N LEU A 27 -10.77 -5.56 6.51
CA LEU A 27 -10.89 -5.72 5.06
C LEU A 27 -12.35 -5.81 4.61
N ASN A 28 -12.72 -4.89 3.73
CA ASN A 28 -14.02 -4.88 3.08
C ASN A 28 -13.86 -5.27 1.60
N SER A 29 -14.06 -6.56 1.30
CA SER A 29 -14.00 -7.07 -0.07
C SER A 29 -15.19 -6.64 -0.93
N ASP A 30 -16.28 -6.19 -0.32
CA ASP A 30 -17.55 -5.88 -0.98
C ASP A 30 -17.67 -4.40 -1.33
N ASN A 31 -16.74 -3.56 -0.84
CA ASN A 31 -16.69 -2.14 -1.18
C ASN A 31 -16.34 -1.95 -2.66
N VAL A 32 -17.32 -1.45 -3.43
CA VAL A 32 -17.18 -1.16 -4.87
C VAL A 32 -16.18 -0.04 -5.18
N LEU A 33 -15.86 0.81 -4.20
CA LEU A 33 -14.82 1.85 -4.32
C LEU A 33 -13.43 1.33 -3.94
N GLY A 34 -13.36 0.19 -3.26
CA GLY A 34 -12.11 -0.44 -2.86
C GLY A 34 -11.48 -1.28 -3.97
N THR A 35 -10.40 -1.97 -3.61
CA THR A 35 -9.64 -2.86 -4.51
C THR A 35 -9.91 -4.34 -4.23
N GLY A 36 -10.92 -4.63 -3.41
CA GLY A 36 -11.20 -5.95 -2.86
C GLY A 36 -10.12 -6.41 -1.87
N GLY A 37 -9.47 -5.47 -1.16
CA GLY A 37 -8.40 -5.75 -0.20
C GLY A 37 -7.04 -6.05 -0.81
N LYS A 38 -6.90 -5.98 -2.14
CA LYS A 38 -5.65 -6.32 -2.85
C LYS A 38 -4.56 -5.30 -2.57
N LEU A 39 -4.88 -4.01 -2.54
CA LEU A 39 -3.92 -2.95 -2.29
C LEU A 39 -3.43 -3.01 -0.84
N ALA A 40 -4.34 -3.09 0.13
CA ALA A 40 -4.00 -3.26 1.55
C ALA A 40 -3.13 -4.50 1.78
N THR A 41 -3.46 -5.62 1.13
CA THR A 41 -2.67 -6.86 1.26
C THR A 41 -1.25 -6.69 0.71
N GLN A 42 -1.08 -6.12 -0.48
CA GLN A 42 0.26 -5.93 -1.06
C GLN A 42 1.09 -4.90 -0.28
N TYR A 43 0.44 -3.86 0.27
CA TYR A 43 1.11 -2.90 1.13
C TYR A 43 1.58 -3.55 2.44
N ALA A 44 0.74 -4.38 3.06
CA ALA A 44 1.10 -5.15 4.26
C ALA A 44 2.30 -6.07 4.03
N LEU A 45 2.36 -6.77 2.89
CA LEU A 45 3.48 -7.63 2.53
C LEU A 45 4.78 -6.83 2.39
N LEU A 46 4.73 -5.68 1.71
CA LEU A 46 5.89 -4.79 1.60
C LEU A 46 6.37 -4.31 2.98
N LEU A 47 5.46 -3.92 3.88
CA LEU A 47 5.85 -3.49 5.23
C LEU A 47 6.52 -4.61 6.02
N LYS A 48 6.05 -5.85 5.91
CA LYS A 48 6.68 -6.99 6.56
C LYS A 48 8.08 -7.25 6.02
N GLU A 49 8.28 -7.15 4.71
CA GLU A 49 9.63 -7.26 4.13
C GLU A 49 10.55 -6.14 4.61
N LEU A 50 10.05 -4.90 4.72
CA LEU A 50 10.83 -3.74 5.16
C LEU A 50 11.21 -3.80 6.66
N TRP A 51 10.30 -4.25 7.52
CA TRP A 51 10.47 -4.15 8.98
C TRP A 51 10.86 -5.47 9.66
N LEU A 52 10.46 -6.61 9.09
CA LEU A 52 10.73 -7.95 9.65
C LEU A 52 11.74 -8.74 8.79
N GLY A 53 12.02 -8.28 7.58
CA GLY A 53 13.03 -8.87 6.70
C GLY A 53 14.45 -8.58 7.18
N THR A 54 15.41 -9.30 6.58
CA THR A 54 16.85 -9.14 6.85
C THR A 54 17.58 -8.38 5.75
N ALA A 55 16.88 -8.03 4.66
CA ALA A 55 17.47 -7.36 3.52
C ALA A 55 17.69 -5.86 3.79
N SER A 56 18.79 -5.31 3.29
CA SER A 56 19.07 -3.86 3.37
C SER A 56 18.23 -3.03 2.39
N SER A 57 17.62 -3.66 1.39
CA SER A 57 16.67 -3.04 0.47
C SER A 57 15.67 -4.07 -0.06
N VAL A 58 14.47 -3.60 -0.39
CA VAL A 58 13.34 -4.43 -0.86
C VAL A 58 12.77 -3.83 -2.14
N SER A 59 12.40 -4.68 -3.09
CA SER A 59 11.75 -4.26 -4.33
C SER A 59 10.23 -4.16 -4.14
N PRO A 60 9.59 -2.98 -4.31
CA PRO A 60 8.15 -2.82 -4.19
C PRO A 60 7.39 -3.31 -5.44
N GLY A 61 7.96 -4.24 -6.22
CA GLY A 61 7.42 -4.69 -7.50
C GLY A 61 5.98 -5.22 -7.44
N PRO A 62 5.61 -6.09 -6.48
CA PRO A 62 4.23 -6.54 -6.31
C PRO A 62 3.26 -5.39 -6.02
N LEU A 63 3.62 -4.49 -5.10
CA LEU A 63 2.81 -3.31 -4.79
C LEU A 63 2.67 -2.37 -6.01
N LYS A 64 3.76 -2.12 -6.75
CA LYS A 64 3.73 -1.32 -7.98
C LYS A 64 2.73 -1.89 -9.00
N ARG A 65 2.72 -3.21 -9.19
CA ARG A 65 1.76 -3.88 -10.09
C ARG A 65 0.33 -3.72 -9.61
N ALA A 66 0.08 -3.86 -8.30
CA ALA A 66 -1.25 -3.64 -7.73
C ALA A 66 -1.72 -2.20 -7.95
N ILE A 67 -0.89 -1.22 -7.63
CA ILE A 67 -1.17 0.21 -7.89
C ILE A 67 -1.48 0.42 -9.38
N GLY A 68 -0.65 -0.07 -10.29
CA GLY A 68 -0.87 0.11 -11.74
C GLY A 68 -2.14 -0.59 -12.27
N THR A 69 -2.70 -1.56 -11.54
CA THR A 69 -3.96 -2.22 -11.90
C THR A 69 -5.16 -1.30 -11.62
N PHE A 70 -5.12 -0.58 -10.49
CA PHE A 70 -6.23 0.26 -10.01
C PHE A 70 -6.07 1.74 -10.38
N ALA A 71 -4.84 2.18 -10.63
CA ALA A 71 -4.47 3.50 -11.09
C ALA A 71 -3.52 3.37 -12.29
N PRO A 72 -4.06 3.17 -13.51
CA PRO A 72 -3.29 2.94 -14.73
C PRO A 72 -2.25 4.02 -15.04
N GLN A 73 -2.43 5.25 -14.55
CA GLN A 73 -1.44 6.32 -14.69
C GLN A 73 -0.09 5.97 -14.08
N PHE A 74 -0.06 5.13 -13.02
CA PHE A 74 1.19 4.69 -12.37
C PHE A 74 1.75 3.38 -12.93
N SER A 75 1.13 2.80 -13.97
CA SER A 75 1.59 1.53 -14.59
C SER A 75 2.93 1.67 -15.33
N GLY A 76 3.23 2.88 -15.82
CA GLY A 76 4.42 3.19 -16.61
C GLY A 76 5.72 3.29 -15.81
N TYR A 77 6.72 3.88 -16.48
CA TYR A 77 8.04 4.18 -15.92
C TYR A 77 8.35 5.68 -15.98
N GLN A 78 7.34 6.50 -16.27
CA GLN A 78 7.48 7.95 -16.27
C GLN A 78 7.62 8.48 -14.83
N GLN A 79 8.14 9.70 -14.71
CA GLN A 79 8.15 10.38 -13.42
C GLN A 79 6.74 10.85 -13.06
N HIS A 80 6.40 10.73 -11.79
CA HIS A 80 5.11 11.13 -11.24
C HIS A 80 5.31 11.95 -9.97
N ASP A 81 4.31 12.75 -9.64
CA ASP A 81 4.25 13.45 -8.36
C ASP A 81 4.10 12.43 -7.21
N ALA A 82 4.90 12.60 -6.16
CA ALA A 82 4.81 11.76 -4.97
C ALA A 82 3.52 12.01 -4.18
N GLN A 83 2.99 13.23 -4.22
CA GLN A 83 1.75 13.59 -3.52
C GLN A 83 0.54 12.92 -4.18
N GLU A 84 0.48 12.87 -5.50
CA GLU A 84 -0.59 12.20 -6.24
C GLU A 84 -0.67 10.71 -5.85
N LEU A 85 0.49 10.05 -5.83
CA LEU A 85 0.58 8.66 -5.38
C LEU A 85 0.19 8.51 -3.90
N LEU A 86 0.61 9.43 -3.04
CA LEU A 86 0.31 9.37 -1.62
C LEU A 86 -1.20 9.48 -1.38
N ALA A 87 -1.87 10.41 -2.07
CA ALA A 87 -3.32 10.56 -2.02
C ALA A 87 -4.02 9.28 -2.48
N PHE A 88 -3.61 8.72 -3.62
CA PHE A 88 -4.16 7.45 -4.13
C PHE A 88 -3.97 6.29 -3.14
N LEU A 89 -2.79 6.15 -2.54
CA LEU A 89 -2.53 5.08 -1.58
C LEU A 89 -3.38 5.23 -0.33
N LEU A 90 -3.49 6.43 0.23
CA LEU A 90 -4.29 6.66 1.43
C LEU A 90 -5.78 6.40 1.18
N ASP A 91 -6.29 6.86 0.04
CA ASP A 91 -7.67 6.63 -0.40
C ASP A 91 -7.93 5.14 -0.61
N GLY A 92 -7.12 4.46 -1.42
CA GLY A 92 -7.29 3.03 -1.68
C GLY A 92 -7.10 2.14 -0.45
N LEU A 93 -6.20 2.50 0.47
CA LEU A 93 -6.05 1.80 1.75
C LEU A 93 -7.27 2.06 2.65
N HIS A 94 -7.80 3.27 2.67
CA HIS A 94 -9.01 3.60 3.41
C HIS A 94 -10.20 2.79 2.90
N GLU A 95 -10.46 2.82 1.59
CA GLU A 95 -11.58 2.10 0.98
C GLU A 95 -11.47 0.58 1.16
N ASP A 96 -10.25 0.01 1.13
CA ASP A 96 -10.02 -1.41 1.39
C ASP A 96 -10.35 -1.85 2.83
N VAL A 97 -10.31 -0.94 3.81
CA VAL A 97 -10.59 -1.22 5.24
C VAL A 97 -11.82 -0.50 5.79
N ASN A 98 -12.59 0.16 4.92
CA ASN A 98 -13.79 0.89 5.28
C ASN A 98 -14.96 -0.08 5.44
N ARG A 99 -15.40 -0.33 6.67
CA ARG A 99 -16.52 -1.24 7.01
C ARG A 99 -17.88 -0.57 6.89
#